data_AF-A0A4Y8D8I8-F1
#
_entry.id   AF-A0A4Y8D8I8-F1
#
_cell.length_a   1.000
_cell.length_b   1.000
_cell.length_c   1.000
_cell.angle_alpha   90.00
_cell.angle_beta   90.00
_cell.angle_gamma   90.00
#
_symmetry.space_group_name_H-M   'P 1'
#
loop_
_entity.id
_entity.type
_entity.pdbx_description
1 polymer ?
#
loop_
_entity_poly.entity_id
_entity_poly.type
_entity_poly.pdbx_seq_one_letter_code
_entity_poly.pdbx_strand_id
1 'polypeptide(L)'
;MSQSLLLLPQHPAPATPSTLSAAYSSSLSAVLSSLKTSSSNTTLIIALASPSFKDRLQEPRSQIYNEVEKLLGGLYSLICSICAKEDVDITSKLPGAVDFRIVLLDYDSTRFSADQNSGRDASLGGLAGGPIVGLPLFASTRRQWCKIFSVQGEEGQNLLRDFLHFANGISPPLRAEFQMVSGGVSMIQNTSQSVQPNSSASHTVVAVGGTFDHLHAGHKLLLTATALLLQPAAGVQDPFRRLIIGITGDELLKNKKYADHLQSWEERQNDVVEFLISILSFTQTSQEEAIQTVPLTTSNGRATHTKLNACSITIECAEIQDAFGPTITDESVTALVVSGETRSGGQAVNDKRVEKGWKALEVYEVDVLDARADLENTPKSDFATKISSTAIRKQMADRARTSSL
;
A
#
# COMPACT_ATOMS: atom_id res chain seq x y z
N MET A 1 18.11 -4.04 5.77
CA MET A 1 16.98 -3.10 5.84
C MET A 1 16.31 -3.26 7.19
N SER A 2 16.26 -2.18 7.98
CA SER A 2 15.56 -2.17 9.27
C SER A 2 14.05 -1.96 9.03
N GLN A 3 13.19 -2.37 9.96
CA GLN A 3 11.76 -2.09 9.89
C GLN A 3 11.33 -1.22 11.06
N SER A 4 10.65 -0.12 10.77
CA SER A 4 10.05 0.76 11.78
C SER A 4 8.54 0.83 11.59
N LEU A 5 7.83 1.12 12.68
CA LEU A 5 6.38 1.24 12.71
C LEU A 5 5.99 2.62 13.23
N LEU A 6 5.08 3.30 12.56
CA LEU A 6 4.36 4.46 13.09
C LEU A 6 2.90 4.08 13.32
N LEU A 7 2.46 4.14 14.57
CA LEU A 7 1.05 4.04 14.95
C LEU A 7 0.41 5.43 14.85
N LEU A 8 -0.44 5.61 13.85
CA LEU A 8 -1.10 6.89 13.57
C LEU A 8 -2.57 6.82 14.03
N PRO A 9 -3.04 7.78 14.85
CA PRO A 9 -4.42 7.81 15.34
C PRO A 9 -5.40 8.13 14.21
N GLN A 10 -6.70 8.11 14.52
CA GLN A 10 -7.77 8.22 13.53
C GLN A 10 -7.63 9.46 12.62
N HIS A 11 -7.92 9.26 11.33
CA HIS A 11 -7.90 10.35 10.36
C HIS A 11 -9.01 11.37 10.59
N PRO A 12 -8.75 12.66 10.29
CA PRO A 12 -9.78 13.67 10.35
C PRO A 12 -10.90 13.35 9.34
N ALA A 13 -12.08 13.88 9.64
CA ALA A 13 -13.25 13.81 8.76
C ALA A 13 -13.81 15.23 8.56
N PRO A 14 -13.82 15.77 7.33
CA PRO A 14 -13.37 15.15 6.07
C PRO A 14 -11.84 15.04 5.95
N ALA A 15 -11.36 14.03 5.21
CA ALA A 15 -9.94 13.79 4.91
C ALA A 15 -9.45 14.62 3.71
N THR A 16 -9.38 15.93 3.88
CA THR A 16 -8.85 16.88 2.88
C THR A 16 -7.34 17.07 3.06
N PRO A 17 -6.61 17.59 2.05
CA PRO A 17 -5.18 17.86 2.18
C PRO A 17 -4.82 18.74 3.40
N SER A 18 -5.61 19.77 3.69
CA SER A 18 -5.37 20.68 4.81
C SER A 18 -5.64 20.01 6.16
N THR A 19 -6.72 19.24 6.28
CA THR A 19 -7.05 18.52 7.53
C THR A 19 -6.06 17.39 7.80
N LEU A 20 -5.65 16.63 6.77
CA LEU A 20 -4.60 15.61 6.89
C LEU A 20 -3.26 16.23 7.31
N SER A 21 -2.89 17.36 6.69
CA SER A 21 -1.68 18.10 7.04
C SER A 21 -1.71 18.59 8.50
N ALA A 22 -2.83 19.16 8.94
CA ALA A 22 -3.01 19.63 10.32
C ALA A 22 -2.92 18.48 11.34
N ALA A 23 -3.45 17.31 11.01
CA ALA A 23 -3.45 16.14 11.89
C ALA A 23 -2.06 15.47 11.97
N TYR A 24 -1.33 15.37 10.86
CA TYR A 24 -0.21 14.43 10.76
C TYR A 24 1.15 15.01 10.39
N SER A 25 1.24 16.28 9.96
CA SER A 25 2.53 16.85 9.54
C SER A 25 3.58 16.78 10.63
N SER A 26 3.22 17.11 11.88
CA SER A 26 4.17 17.12 12.99
C SER A 26 4.72 15.73 13.30
N SER A 27 3.85 14.72 13.38
CA SER A 27 4.26 13.34 13.64
C SER A 27 5.09 12.77 12.50
N LEU A 28 4.66 12.95 11.24
CA LEU A 28 5.35 12.42 10.07
C LEU A 28 6.73 13.07 9.91
N SER A 29 6.82 14.39 10.06
CA SER A 29 8.07 15.15 10.10
C SER A 29 9.07 14.58 11.11
N ALA A 30 8.64 14.45 12.38
CA ALA A 30 9.49 13.93 13.44
C ALA A 30 10.00 12.51 13.18
N VAL A 31 9.13 11.63 12.66
CA VAL A 31 9.49 10.24 12.33
C VAL A 31 10.47 10.20 11.16
N LEU A 32 10.17 10.87 10.05
CA LEU A 32 10.99 10.85 8.85
C LEU A 32 12.38 11.45 9.11
N SER A 33 12.45 12.56 9.86
CA SER A 33 13.71 13.14 10.32
C SER A 33 14.49 12.22 11.25
N SER A 34 13.82 11.50 12.18
CA SER A 34 14.47 10.49 13.03
C SER A 34 15.08 9.38 12.18
N LEU A 35 14.35 8.86 11.20
CA LEU A 35 14.79 7.75 10.36
C LEU A 35 15.86 8.14 9.33
N LYS A 36 15.85 9.38 8.82
CA LYS A 36 16.85 9.93 7.89
C LYS A 36 18.29 9.80 8.41
N THR A 37 18.47 9.82 9.74
CA THR A 37 19.80 9.73 10.38
C THR A 37 20.27 8.29 10.64
N SER A 38 19.49 7.28 10.23
CA SER A 38 19.81 5.87 10.46
C SER A 38 20.98 5.40 9.62
N SER A 39 21.81 4.53 10.19
CA SER A 39 22.96 3.91 9.51
C SER A 39 22.59 2.87 8.44
N SER A 40 21.30 2.57 8.28
CA SER A 40 20.77 1.62 7.28
C SER A 40 19.52 2.18 6.62
N ASN A 41 19.14 1.61 5.48
CA ASN A 41 17.85 1.88 4.87
C ASN A 41 16.72 1.28 5.72
N THR A 42 15.61 2.02 5.83
CA THR A 42 14.49 1.66 6.71
C THR A 42 13.21 1.46 5.91
N THR A 43 12.51 0.35 6.13
CA THR A 43 11.09 0.24 5.77
C THR A 43 10.26 0.84 6.89
N LEU A 44 9.46 1.86 6.61
CA LEU A 44 8.51 2.44 7.56
C LEU A 44 7.09 1.96 7.23
N ILE A 45 6.49 1.17 8.12
CA ILE A 45 5.06 0.86 8.06
C ILE A 45 4.31 1.93 8.85
N ILE A 46 3.40 2.64 8.19
CA ILE A 46 2.50 3.61 8.81
C ILE A 46 1.15 2.92 8.96
N ALA A 47 0.81 2.57 10.20
CA ALA A 47 -0.43 1.89 10.52
C ALA A 47 -1.45 2.94 11.01
N LEU A 48 -2.40 3.26 10.15
CA LEU A 48 -3.41 4.28 10.39
C LEU A 48 -4.68 3.65 10.98
N ALA A 49 -5.01 4.01 12.20
CA ALA A 49 -6.29 3.66 12.81
C ALA A 49 -7.48 4.27 12.05
N SER A 50 -8.53 3.48 11.84
CA SER A 50 -9.81 3.96 11.37
C SER A 50 -10.95 3.09 11.92
N PRO A 51 -11.95 3.69 12.60
CA PRO A 51 -13.12 2.96 13.07
C PRO A 51 -14.16 2.74 11.96
N SER A 52 -13.98 3.37 10.79
CA SER A 52 -14.98 3.42 9.71
C SER A 52 -15.17 2.11 8.95
N PHE A 53 -14.37 1.08 9.24
CA PHE A 53 -14.36 -0.16 8.46
C PHE A 53 -15.16 -1.29 9.08
N LYS A 54 -15.30 -1.34 10.40
CA LYS A 54 -15.88 -2.45 11.17
C LYS A 54 -17.13 -3.12 10.57
N ASP A 55 -18.16 -2.34 10.25
CA ASP A 55 -19.42 -2.89 9.70
C ASP A 55 -19.39 -3.07 8.18
N ARG A 56 -18.39 -2.47 7.53
CA ARG A 56 -18.20 -2.44 6.07
C ARG A 56 -17.16 -3.44 5.57
N LEU A 57 -16.43 -4.13 6.48
CA LEU A 57 -15.46 -5.16 6.11
C LEU A 57 -16.11 -6.41 5.51
N GLN A 58 -17.37 -6.67 5.85
CA GLN A 58 -18.16 -7.75 5.25
C GLN A 58 -18.87 -7.30 3.96
N GLU A 59 -18.89 -6.00 3.68
CA GLU A 59 -19.44 -5.45 2.45
C GLU A 59 -18.42 -5.56 1.30
N PRO A 60 -18.90 -5.50 0.04
CA PRO A 60 -18.03 -5.42 -1.12
C PRO A 60 -17.04 -4.25 -1.02
N ARG A 61 -15.75 -4.54 -1.21
CA ARG A 61 -14.66 -3.53 -1.18
C ARG A 61 -14.89 -2.37 -2.16
N SER A 62 -15.63 -2.59 -3.25
CA SER A 62 -16.03 -1.56 -4.20
C SER A 62 -16.79 -0.39 -3.54
N GLN A 63 -17.52 -0.63 -2.44
CA GLN A 63 -18.32 0.38 -1.76
C GLN A 63 -17.48 1.39 -0.96
N ILE A 64 -16.31 0.96 -0.47
CA ILE A 64 -15.38 1.80 0.30
C ILE A 64 -14.24 2.34 -0.57
N TYR A 65 -14.08 1.83 -1.80
CA TYR A 65 -12.90 2.06 -2.62
C TYR A 65 -12.59 3.55 -2.80
N ASN A 66 -13.54 4.35 -3.28
CA ASN A 66 -13.32 5.77 -3.59
C ASN A 66 -12.96 6.61 -2.35
N GLU A 67 -13.53 6.27 -1.20
CA GLU A 67 -13.26 6.98 0.05
C GLU A 67 -11.83 6.69 0.53
N VAL A 68 -11.47 5.42 0.52
CA VAL A 68 -10.17 4.94 1.01
C VAL A 68 -9.05 5.30 0.04
N GLU A 69 -9.27 5.21 -1.26
CA GLU A 69 -8.31 5.62 -2.29
C GLU A 69 -7.95 7.10 -2.15
N LYS A 70 -8.94 7.99 -1.96
CA LYS A 70 -8.71 9.42 -1.70
C LYS A 70 -7.92 9.68 -0.42
N LEU A 71 -8.25 8.96 0.67
CA LEU A 71 -7.50 9.05 1.91
C LEU A 71 -6.03 8.63 1.71
N LEU A 72 -5.81 7.50 1.04
CA LEU A 72 -4.46 7.01 0.73
C LEU A 72 -3.70 8.01 -0.16
N GLY A 73 -4.32 8.52 -1.22
CA GLY A 73 -3.73 9.52 -2.10
C GLY A 73 -3.34 10.80 -1.35
N GLY A 74 -4.20 11.29 -0.46
CA GLY A 74 -3.90 12.43 0.41
C GLY A 74 -2.72 12.18 1.35
N LEU A 75 -2.63 11.00 1.96
CA LEU A 75 -1.52 10.63 2.85
C LEU A 75 -0.20 10.44 2.10
N TYR A 76 -0.20 9.72 0.98
CA TYR A 76 0.99 9.57 0.13
C TYR A 76 1.48 10.95 -0.34
N SER A 77 0.58 11.85 -0.75
CA SER A 77 0.91 13.23 -1.14
C SER A 77 1.56 14.00 0.00
N LEU A 78 0.95 13.95 1.19
CA LEU A 78 1.46 14.61 2.38
C LEU A 78 2.87 14.12 2.75
N ILE A 79 3.06 12.80 2.82
CA ILE A 79 4.35 12.19 3.15
C ILE A 79 5.40 12.59 2.12
N CYS A 80 5.09 12.52 0.82
CA CYS A 80 6.02 12.94 -0.24
C CYS A 80 6.39 14.42 -0.13
N SER A 81 5.45 15.31 0.20
CA SER A 81 5.71 16.73 0.43
C SER A 81 6.63 16.96 1.63
N ILE A 82 6.39 16.29 2.75
CA ILE A 82 7.26 16.36 3.94
C ILE A 82 8.65 15.83 3.61
N CYS A 83 8.75 14.68 2.94
CA CYS A 83 10.04 14.14 2.54
C CYS A 83 10.78 15.08 1.58
N ALA A 84 10.10 15.84 0.72
CA ALA A 84 10.74 16.83 -0.15
C ALA A 84 11.25 18.03 0.67
N LYS A 85 10.42 18.54 1.60
CA LYS A 85 10.78 19.64 2.49
C LYS A 85 11.96 19.31 3.41
N GLU A 86 12.04 18.08 3.89
CA GLU A 86 13.06 17.61 4.84
C GLU A 86 14.24 16.89 4.18
N ASP A 87 14.26 16.85 2.85
CA ASP A 87 15.32 16.18 2.07
C ASP A 87 15.50 14.72 2.51
N VAL A 88 14.40 14.02 2.75
CA VAL A 88 14.41 12.59 3.11
C VAL A 88 14.46 11.78 1.81
N ASP A 89 15.50 10.96 1.65
CA ASP A 89 15.57 10.04 0.50
C ASP A 89 14.56 8.92 0.68
N ILE A 90 13.71 8.72 -0.33
CA ILE A 90 12.68 7.67 -0.36
C ILE A 90 12.73 6.86 -1.66
N THR A 91 13.79 7.06 -2.44
CA THR A 91 13.95 6.52 -3.80
C THR A 91 15.16 5.60 -3.92
N SER A 92 16.21 5.83 -3.12
CA SER A 92 17.39 4.98 -3.13
C SER A 92 17.32 3.86 -2.09
N LYS A 93 18.27 2.91 -2.18
CA LYS A 93 18.52 1.87 -1.18
C LYS A 93 19.70 2.22 -0.26
N LEU A 94 20.11 3.49 -0.19
CA LEU A 94 21.25 3.97 0.59
C LEU A 94 20.92 4.08 2.11
N PRO A 95 21.93 4.14 2.99
CA PRO A 95 21.73 4.48 4.40
C PRO A 95 20.94 5.79 4.58
N GLY A 96 20.00 5.80 5.52
CA GLY A 96 19.12 6.95 5.76
C GLY A 96 17.92 7.06 4.81
N ALA A 97 17.85 6.23 3.76
CA ALA A 97 16.66 6.16 2.91
C ALA A 97 15.48 5.50 3.63
N VAL A 98 14.27 6.04 3.41
CA VAL A 98 13.03 5.59 4.04
C VAL A 98 12.04 5.09 2.97
N ASP A 99 11.80 3.79 2.95
CA ASP A 99 10.74 3.17 2.15
C ASP A 99 9.46 3.07 2.99
N PHE A 100 8.52 4.00 2.80
CA PHE A 100 7.28 4.00 3.56
C PHE A 100 6.13 3.28 2.86
N ARG A 101 5.26 2.65 3.66
CA ARG A 101 4.09 1.88 3.25
C ARG A 101 2.94 2.17 4.21
N ILE A 102 1.71 2.23 3.71
CA ILE A 102 0.52 2.54 4.53
C ILE A 102 -0.31 1.27 4.70
N VAL A 103 -0.68 0.97 5.94
CA VAL A 103 -1.62 -0.10 6.31
C VAL A 103 -2.77 0.53 7.09
N LEU A 104 -4.00 0.16 6.76
CA LEU A 104 -5.18 0.66 7.44
C LEU A 104 -5.58 -0.32 8.54
N LEU A 105 -5.73 0.17 9.75
CA LEU A 105 -6.14 -0.61 10.91
C LEU A 105 -7.63 -0.42 11.16
N ASP A 106 -8.41 -1.49 11.03
CA ASP A 106 -9.76 -1.52 11.57
C ASP A 106 -9.67 -1.55 13.10
N TYR A 107 -9.89 -0.39 13.70
CA TYR A 107 -9.67 -0.17 15.13
C TYR A 107 -10.57 0.92 15.70
N ASP A 108 -11.17 0.60 16.85
CA ASP A 108 -11.96 1.49 17.70
C ASP A 108 -11.62 1.19 19.18
N SER A 109 -11.05 2.17 19.87
CA SER A 109 -10.58 2.07 21.26
C SER A 109 -11.74 1.87 22.26
N THR A 110 -12.92 2.41 21.96
CA THR A 110 -14.10 2.31 22.84
C THR A 110 -14.65 0.89 22.84
N ARG A 111 -14.68 0.26 21.66
CA ARG A 111 -15.07 -1.13 21.49
C ARG A 111 -14.10 -2.07 22.17
N PHE A 112 -12.79 -1.85 22.01
CA PHE A 112 -11.80 -2.73 22.62
C PHE A 112 -11.94 -2.79 24.15
N SER A 113 -12.19 -1.63 24.77
CA SER A 113 -12.46 -1.54 26.21
C SER A 113 -13.73 -2.30 26.61
N ALA A 114 -14.77 -2.30 25.78
CA ALA A 114 -16.02 -3.04 26.01
C ALA A 114 -15.87 -4.56 25.79
N ASP A 115 -15.17 -4.98 24.73
CA ASP A 115 -14.98 -6.39 24.40
C ASP A 115 -14.14 -7.09 25.48
N GLN A 116 -13.09 -6.45 26.02
CA GLN A 116 -12.34 -6.95 27.20
C GLN A 116 -13.23 -7.16 28.43
N ASN A 117 -14.11 -6.19 28.73
CA ASN A 117 -15.03 -6.29 29.86
C ASN A 117 -16.09 -7.39 29.68
N SER A 118 -16.38 -7.77 28.44
CA SER A 118 -17.38 -8.80 28.10
C SER A 118 -16.81 -10.23 28.07
N GLY A 119 -15.50 -10.41 28.18
CA GLY A 119 -14.83 -11.71 28.13
C GLY A 119 -14.94 -12.42 26.77
N ARG A 120 -15.37 -11.72 25.71
CA ARG A 120 -15.31 -12.25 24.34
C ARG A 120 -13.85 -12.20 23.88
N ASP A 121 -13.25 -13.37 23.71
CA ASP A 121 -12.02 -13.50 22.95
C ASP A 121 -12.25 -12.81 21.60
N ALA A 122 -11.44 -11.79 21.30
CA ALA A 122 -11.40 -11.18 19.98
C ALA A 122 -10.87 -12.24 19.03
N SER A 123 -11.74 -13.14 18.58
CA SER A 123 -11.38 -14.25 17.72
C SER A 123 -10.56 -13.69 16.57
N LEU A 124 -9.36 -14.23 16.36
CA LEU A 124 -8.52 -14.06 15.16
C LEU A 124 -9.23 -14.70 13.95
N GLY A 125 -10.50 -14.34 13.73
CA GLY A 125 -11.46 -14.99 12.88
C GLY A 125 -11.40 -14.41 11.48
N GLY A 126 -10.79 -15.17 10.58
CA GLY A 126 -10.80 -14.93 9.13
C GLY A 126 -9.39 -14.90 8.56
N LEU A 127 -9.23 -15.46 7.36
CA LEU A 127 -8.05 -15.32 6.50
C LEU A 127 -7.91 -13.85 6.05
N ALA A 128 -7.56 -12.98 6.99
CA ALA A 128 -7.54 -11.53 6.84
C ALA A 128 -6.16 -11.10 6.33
N GLY A 129 -6.08 -10.82 5.03
CA GLY A 129 -4.98 -10.07 4.46
C GLY A 129 -5.30 -8.57 4.50
N GLY A 130 -4.27 -7.73 4.41
CA GLY A 130 -4.47 -6.29 4.22
C GLY A 130 -5.04 -5.94 2.83
N PRO A 131 -5.00 -4.64 2.42
CA PRO A 131 -4.34 -3.53 3.11
C PRO A 131 -5.13 -2.98 4.31
N ILE A 132 -6.37 -3.46 4.54
CA ILE A 132 -7.15 -3.18 5.76
C ILE A 132 -7.11 -4.42 6.66
N VAL A 133 -6.59 -4.27 7.88
CA VAL A 133 -6.35 -5.37 8.81
C VAL A 133 -6.80 -4.98 10.22
N GLY A 134 -7.33 -5.94 10.99
CA GLY A 134 -7.66 -5.70 12.40
C GLY A 134 -6.41 -5.56 13.27
N LEU A 135 -6.48 -4.70 14.29
CA LEU A 135 -5.37 -4.49 15.23
C LEU A 135 -4.81 -5.79 15.84
N PRO A 136 -5.62 -6.79 16.28
CA PRO A 136 -5.07 -8.01 16.88
C PRO A 136 -4.15 -8.77 15.93
N LEU A 137 -4.56 -8.97 14.68
CA LEU A 137 -3.76 -9.68 13.68
C LEU A 137 -2.49 -8.89 13.32
N PHE A 138 -2.61 -7.58 13.16
CA PHE A 138 -1.48 -6.71 12.86
C PHE A 138 -0.44 -6.70 13.99
N ALA A 139 -0.88 -6.54 15.23
CA ALA A 139 -0.01 -6.45 16.40
C ALA A 139 0.67 -7.78 16.75
N SER A 140 -0.01 -8.91 16.50
CA SER A 140 0.54 -10.25 16.73
C SER A 140 1.45 -10.75 15.60
N THR A 141 1.82 -9.91 14.62
CA THR A 141 2.75 -10.32 13.56
C THR A 141 4.17 -10.51 14.09
N ARG A 142 4.92 -11.47 13.56
CA ARG A 142 6.34 -11.69 13.91
C ARG A 142 7.33 -10.75 13.21
N ARG A 143 6.87 -9.58 12.75
CA ARG A 143 7.77 -8.56 12.19
C ARG A 143 8.69 -8.03 13.29
N GLN A 144 9.96 -7.86 12.95
CA GLN A 144 10.96 -7.34 13.86
C GLN A 144 11.05 -5.83 13.69
N TRP A 145 10.48 -5.10 14.63
CA TRP A 145 10.51 -3.65 14.65
C TRP A 145 11.78 -3.15 15.35
N CYS A 146 12.59 -2.35 14.67
CA CYS A 146 13.70 -1.65 15.32
C CYS A 146 13.20 -0.47 16.15
N LYS A 147 12.29 0.34 15.58
CA LYS A 147 11.66 1.48 16.23
C LYS A 147 10.14 1.43 16.07
N ILE A 148 9.42 1.78 17.12
CA ILE A 148 7.98 1.99 17.12
C ILE A 148 7.70 3.41 17.59
N PHE A 149 7.07 4.18 16.71
CA PHE A 149 6.65 5.54 16.95
C PHE A 149 5.17 5.56 17.32
N SER A 150 4.84 6.31 18.38
CA SER A 150 3.45 6.59 18.76
C SER A 150 3.25 8.09 18.90
N VAL A 151 2.05 8.55 18.53
CA VAL A 151 1.69 9.96 18.58
C VAL A 151 1.27 10.36 20.00
N GLN A 152 1.75 11.50 20.48
CA GLN A 152 1.31 12.07 21.75
C GLN A 152 -0.17 12.45 21.72
N GLY A 153 -0.83 12.32 22.86
CA GLY A 153 -2.27 12.54 23.01
C GLY A 153 -3.02 11.26 23.41
N GLU A 154 -4.26 11.42 23.82
CA GLU A 154 -5.08 10.33 24.35
C GLU A 154 -5.28 9.21 23.31
N GLU A 155 -5.63 9.55 22.07
CA GLU A 155 -5.87 8.57 21.01
C GLU A 155 -4.62 7.73 20.68
N GLY A 156 -3.47 8.38 20.55
CA GLY A 156 -2.21 7.69 20.24
C GLY A 156 -1.72 6.81 21.41
N GLN A 157 -1.92 7.25 22.65
CA GLN A 157 -1.64 6.42 23.83
C GLN A 157 -2.55 5.21 23.93
N ASN A 158 -3.86 5.37 23.66
CA ASN A 158 -4.81 4.27 23.62
C ASN A 158 -4.44 3.23 22.55
N LEU A 159 -4.15 3.70 21.31
CA LEU A 159 -3.71 2.83 20.23
C LEU A 159 -2.42 2.07 20.56
N LEU A 160 -1.42 2.74 21.15
CA LEU A 160 -0.18 2.09 21.56
C LEU A 160 -0.42 1.04 22.66
N ARG A 161 -1.22 1.37 23.68
CA ARG A 161 -1.57 0.43 24.76
C ARG A 161 -2.20 -0.84 24.18
N ASP A 162 -3.17 -0.68 23.28
CA ASP A 162 -3.93 -1.81 22.74
C ASP A 162 -3.07 -2.62 21.75
N PHE A 163 -2.21 -1.96 20.97
CA PHE A 163 -1.19 -2.62 20.17
C PHE A 163 -0.25 -3.46 21.05
N LEU A 164 0.28 -2.90 22.15
CA LEU A 164 1.19 -3.59 23.06
C LEU A 164 0.53 -4.76 23.78
N HIS A 165 -0.77 -4.67 24.08
CA HIS A 165 -1.53 -5.77 24.66
C HIS A 165 -1.44 -7.03 23.78
N PHE A 166 -1.73 -6.89 22.47
CA PHE A 166 -1.66 -8.02 21.54
C PHE A 166 -0.22 -8.42 21.18
N ALA A 167 0.67 -7.44 20.97
CA ALA A 167 2.05 -7.70 20.58
C ALA A 167 2.86 -8.40 21.69
N ASN A 168 2.52 -8.18 22.96
CA ASN A 168 3.14 -8.90 24.08
C ASN A 168 2.39 -10.19 24.46
N GLY A 169 1.23 -10.43 23.86
CA GLY A 169 0.49 -11.70 24.00
C GLY A 169 1.14 -12.86 23.24
N ILE A 170 2.04 -12.57 22.29
CA ILE A 170 2.80 -13.58 21.54
C ILE A 170 4.20 -13.79 22.14
N SER A 171 4.76 -14.99 21.97
CA SER A 171 6.13 -15.32 22.40
C SER A 171 7.09 -15.43 21.20
N PRO A 172 8.30 -14.85 21.26
CA PRO A 172 8.82 -14.01 22.34
C PRO A 172 8.13 -12.63 22.38
N PRO A 173 8.13 -11.94 23.54
CA PRO A 173 7.53 -10.62 23.66
C PRO A 173 8.23 -9.61 22.73
N LEU A 174 7.49 -8.59 22.34
CA LEU A 174 7.96 -7.53 21.47
C LEU A 174 9.20 -6.83 22.04
N ARG A 175 10.24 -6.71 21.21
CA ARG A 175 11.45 -5.94 21.50
C ARG A 175 11.65 -4.90 20.41
N ALA A 176 11.48 -3.63 20.77
CA ALA A 176 11.71 -2.48 19.90
C ALA A 176 12.07 -1.25 20.74
N GLU A 177 12.74 -0.28 20.13
CA GLU A 177 12.88 1.06 20.69
C GLU A 177 11.56 1.82 20.52
N PHE A 178 11.07 2.46 21.59
CA PHE A 178 9.84 3.24 21.54
C PHE A 178 10.14 4.73 21.55
N GLN A 179 9.49 5.47 20.66
CA GLN A 179 9.63 6.92 20.57
C GLN A 179 8.25 7.59 20.48
N MET A 180 7.95 8.49 21.41
CA MET A 180 6.78 9.35 21.31
C MET A 180 7.08 10.54 20.39
N VAL A 181 6.17 10.85 19.48
CA VAL A 181 6.28 12.00 18.57
C VAL A 181 5.09 12.94 18.74
N SER A 182 5.30 14.23 18.49
CA SER A 182 4.25 15.24 18.59
C SER A 182 3.06 14.91 17.70
N GLY A 183 1.84 15.12 18.23
CA GLY A 183 0.60 15.02 17.47
C GLY A 183 0.21 16.34 16.81
N GLY A 184 -0.59 16.26 15.76
CA GLY A 184 -1.27 17.41 15.18
C GLY A 184 -2.67 17.62 15.75
N VAL A 185 -3.41 18.53 15.12
CA VAL A 185 -4.81 18.80 15.47
C VAL A 185 -5.71 18.03 14.51
N SER A 186 -6.50 17.10 15.04
CA SER A 186 -7.49 16.34 14.28
C SER A 186 -8.90 16.77 14.68
N MET A 187 -9.77 16.96 13.69
CA MET A 187 -11.19 17.25 13.88
C MET A 187 -12.00 16.20 13.13
N ILE A 188 -12.95 15.59 13.82
CA ILE A 188 -13.87 14.61 13.24
C ILE A 188 -15.25 15.26 13.19
N GLN A 189 -15.67 15.65 11.99
CA GLN A 189 -17.06 16.05 11.76
C GLN A 189 -17.85 14.82 11.31
N ASN A 190 -18.83 14.43 12.13
CA ASN A 190 -19.83 13.42 11.76
C ASN A 190 -20.75 14.01 10.69
N THR A 191 -20.28 14.01 9.45
CA THR A 191 -21.11 14.33 8.30
C THR A 191 -21.71 13.02 7.81
N SER A 192 -23.01 12.83 8.06
CA SER A 192 -23.81 11.76 7.47
C SER A 192 -23.97 12.00 5.96
N GLN A 193 -22.88 11.94 5.20
CA GLN A 193 -22.96 11.92 3.75
C GLN A 193 -23.16 10.48 3.32
N SER A 194 -24.40 10.16 2.92
CA SER A 194 -24.71 8.94 2.20
C SER A 194 -24.05 9.01 0.82
N VAL A 195 -22.77 8.64 0.73
CA VAL A 195 -22.16 8.37 -0.57
C VAL A 195 -22.78 7.07 -1.06
N GLN A 196 -23.67 7.18 -2.05
CA GLN A 196 -24.21 6.00 -2.73
C GLN A 196 -23.01 5.21 -3.31
N PRO A 197 -22.90 3.90 -3.04
CA PRO A 197 -21.81 3.12 -3.58
C PRO A 197 -21.91 3.08 -5.11
N ASN A 198 -20.83 3.47 -5.80
CA ASN A 198 -20.78 3.43 -7.28
C ASN A 198 -20.84 1.99 -7.83
N SER A 199 -20.49 1.00 -7.01
CA SER A 199 -20.58 -0.43 -7.33
C SER A 199 -20.75 -1.24 -6.05
N SER A 200 -21.50 -2.34 -6.13
CA SER A 200 -21.69 -3.34 -5.07
C SER A 200 -21.01 -4.69 -5.40
N ALA A 201 -20.06 -4.69 -6.33
CA ALA A 201 -19.40 -5.89 -6.79
C ALA A 201 -18.26 -6.33 -5.86
N SER A 202 -18.23 -7.64 -5.56
CA SER A 202 -17.11 -8.28 -4.88
C SER A 202 -16.16 -8.88 -5.91
N HIS A 203 -14.86 -8.56 -5.79
CA HIS A 203 -13.84 -9.03 -6.72
C HIS A 203 -12.88 -10.01 -6.05
N THR A 204 -12.70 -11.18 -6.65
CA THR A 204 -11.74 -12.22 -6.20
C THR A 204 -10.50 -12.30 -7.09
N VAL A 205 -10.57 -11.73 -8.30
CA VAL A 205 -9.45 -11.60 -9.23
C VAL A 205 -9.44 -10.16 -9.74
N VAL A 206 -8.40 -9.42 -9.33
CA VAL A 206 -8.20 -8.00 -9.67
C VAL A 206 -6.87 -7.87 -10.40
N ALA A 207 -6.87 -7.10 -11.49
CA ALA A 207 -5.67 -6.87 -12.30
C ALA A 207 -5.22 -5.40 -12.25
N VAL A 208 -3.91 -5.20 -12.41
CA VAL A 208 -3.29 -3.89 -12.67
C VAL A 208 -2.09 -4.09 -13.58
N GLY A 209 -1.86 -3.16 -14.50
CA GLY A 209 -0.73 -3.17 -15.41
C GLY A 209 0.17 -1.94 -15.21
N GLY A 210 1.48 -2.12 -15.34
CA GLY A 210 2.42 -1.03 -15.22
C GLY A 210 3.87 -1.43 -15.52
N THR A 211 4.73 -0.42 -15.66
CA THR A 211 6.17 -0.69 -15.75
C THR A 211 6.77 -1.02 -14.40
N PHE A 212 6.31 -0.37 -13.33
CA PHE A 212 6.81 -0.56 -11.95
C PHE A 212 8.34 -0.42 -11.80
N ASP A 213 8.94 0.42 -12.65
CA ASP A 213 10.36 0.78 -12.58
C ASP A 213 10.60 1.79 -11.45
N HIS A 214 11.63 1.56 -10.65
CA HIS A 214 11.99 2.30 -9.45
C HIS A 214 10.75 2.59 -8.58
N LEU A 215 10.23 1.57 -7.91
CA LEU A 215 8.94 1.58 -7.23
C LEU A 215 8.73 2.78 -6.28
N HIS A 216 8.07 3.82 -6.79
CA HIS A 216 7.86 5.09 -6.11
C HIS A 216 6.44 5.22 -5.51
N ALA A 217 6.15 6.34 -4.84
CA ALA A 217 4.89 6.54 -4.11
C ALA A 217 3.63 6.37 -4.99
N GLY A 218 3.64 6.89 -6.22
CA GLY A 218 2.55 6.66 -7.19
C GLY A 218 2.28 5.17 -7.48
N HIS A 219 3.32 4.36 -7.71
CA HIS A 219 3.15 2.91 -7.87
C HIS A 219 2.64 2.23 -6.59
N LYS A 220 3.13 2.65 -5.43
CA LYS A 220 2.69 2.10 -4.14
C LYS A 220 1.22 2.40 -3.87
N LEU A 221 0.75 3.60 -4.18
CA LEU A 221 -0.67 3.95 -4.12
C LEU A 221 -1.48 3.06 -5.08
N LEU A 222 -1.07 2.95 -6.35
CA LEU A 222 -1.75 2.13 -7.35
C LEU A 222 -1.85 0.65 -6.92
N LEU A 223 -0.76 0.07 -6.43
CA LEU A 223 -0.73 -1.31 -5.93
C LEU A 223 -1.57 -1.48 -4.66
N THR A 224 -1.55 -0.52 -3.74
CA THR A 224 -2.37 -0.54 -2.51
C THR A 224 -3.85 -0.45 -2.85
N ALA A 225 -4.23 0.42 -3.77
CA ALA A 225 -5.61 0.54 -4.25
C ALA A 225 -6.06 -0.74 -4.99
N THR A 226 -5.18 -1.34 -5.80
CA THR A 226 -5.47 -2.65 -6.42
C THR A 226 -5.72 -3.73 -5.37
N ALA A 227 -4.86 -3.80 -4.36
CA ALA A 227 -5.01 -4.73 -3.24
C ALA A 227 -6.29 -4.47 -2.43
N LEU A 228 -6.73 -3.21 -2.31
CA LEU A 228 -7.94 -2.83 -1.58
C LEU A 228 -9.21 -3.43 -2.20
N LEU A 229 -9.31 -3.54 -3.52
CA LEU A 229 -10.48 -4.10 -4.19
C LEU A 229 -10.65 -5.61 -4.01
N LEU A 230 -9.58 -6.30 -3.64
CA LEU A 230 -9.63 -7.74 -3.44
C LEU A 230 -10.45 -8.05 -2.19
N GLN A 231 -11.56 -8.76 -2.37
CA GLN A 231 -12.44 -9.09 -1.26
C GLN A 231 -11.70 -10.00 -0.25
N PRO A 232 -11.84 -9.79 1.07
CA PRO A 232 -11.44 -10.77 2.08
C PRO A 232 -12.11 -12.12 1.84
N ALA A 233 -11.45 -13.22 2.22
CA ALA A 233 -12.11 -14.52 2.23
C ALA A 233 -13.14 -14.55 3.36
N ALA A 234 -14.34 -15.05 3.05
CA ALA A 234 -15.41 -15.31 4.00
C ALA A 234 -15.14 -16.59 4.82
N GLY A 235 -14.29 -17.50 4.35
CA GLY A 235 -13.92 -18.70 5.10
C GLY A 235 -12.70 -19.44 4.57
N VAL A 236 -12.27 -20.47 5.31
CA VAL A 236 -11.08 -21.29 4.99
C VAL A 236 -11.25 -22.12 3.70
N GLN A 237 -12.50 -22.34 3.29
CA GLN A 237 -12.85 -23.09 2.09
C GLN A 237 -12.93 -22.21 0.83
N ASP A 238 -12.78 -20.88 0.96
CA ASP A 238 -12.80 -19.99 -0.20
C ASP A 238 -11.57 -20.22 -1.08
N PRO A 239 -11.74 -20.15 -2.42
CA PRO A 239 -10.62 -20.29 -3.35
C PRO A 239 -9.59 -19.18 -3.14
N PHE A 240 -8.34 -19.46 -3.54
CA PHE A 240 -7.30 -18.44 -3.58
C PHE A 240 -7.78 -17.25 -4.42
N ARG A 241 -7.69 -16.07 -3.82
CA ARG A 241 -7.94 -14.80 -4.50
C ARG A 241 -6.67 -14.39 -5.23
N ARG A 242 -6.80 -13.73 -6.37
CA ARG A 242 -5.65 -13.37 -7.22
C ARG A 242 -5.51 -11.87 -7.41
N LEU A 243 -4.30 -11.38 -7.20
CA LEU A 243 -3.84 -10.08 -7.66
C LEU A 243 -2.92 -10.30 -8.84
N ILE A 244 -3.37 -9.92 -10.03
CA ILE A 244 -2.59 -10.05 -11.26
C ILE A 244 -1.89 -8.71 -11.52
N ILE A 245 -0.56 -8.71 -11.47
CA ILE A 245 0.28 -7.56 -11.74
C ILE A 245 0.99 -7.76 -13.08
N GLY A 246 0.50 -7.07 -14.10
CA GLY A 246 1.11 -7.05 -15.42
C GLY A 246 2.34 -6.12 -15.42
N ILE A 247 3.53 -6.69 -15.53
CA ILE A 247 4.81 -5.98 -15.50
C ILE A 247 5.35 -5.91 -16.93
N THR A 248 5.55 -4.71 -17.47
CA THR A 248 5.98 -4.54 -18.87
C THR A 248 7.31 -5.25 -19.13
N GLY A 249 7.35 -6.09 -20.16
CA GLY A 249 8.55 -6.68 -20.75
C GLY A 249 9.22 -5.76 -21.76
N ASP A 250 10.32 -6.22 -22.35
CA ASP A 250 11.24 -5.40 -23.14
C ASP A 250 10.58 -4.71 -24.35
N GLU A 251 9.58 -5.35 -24.96
CA GLU A 251 8.83 -4.82 -26.12
C GLU A 251 8.16 -3.47 -25.83
N LEU A 252 7.62 -3.30 -24.62
CA LEU A 252 6.94 -2.06 -24.20
C LEU A 252 7.91 -1.02 -23.62
N LEU A 253 9.20 -1.32 -23.57
CA LEU A 253 10.23 -0.49 -22.94
C LEU A 253 11.14 0.22 -23.95
N LYS A 254 11.09 -0.16 -25.24
CA LYS A 254 11.98 0.33 -26.32
C LYS A 254 12.11 1.86 -26.43
N ASN A 255 11.06 2.60 -26.07
CA ASN A 255 11.02 4.07 -26.21
C ASN A 255 11.22 4.83 -24.88
N LYS A 256 11.60 4.14 -23.80
CA LYS A 256 11.74 4.77 -22.48
C LYS A 256 13.01 5.62 -22.40
N LYS A 257 12.86 6.88 -21.96
CA LYS A 257 13.99 7.80 -21.73
C LYS A 257 14.92 7.24 -20.64
N TYR A 258 16.23 7.45 -20.77
CA TYR A 258 17.25 6.95 -19.84
C TYR A 258 17.18 5.42 -19.63
N ALA A 259 17.07 4.67 -20.74
CA ALA A 259 16.89 3.21 -20.73
C ALA A 259 18.00 2.45 -20.00
N ASP A 260 19.23 2.97 -20.00
CA ASP A 260 20.39 2.35 -19.31
C ASP A 260 20.23 2.30 -17.77
N HIS A 261 19.30 3.08 -17.22
CA HIS A 261 18.98 3.09 -15.78
C HIS A 261 17.65 2.40 -15.46
N LEU A 262 17.06 1.67 -16.42
CA LEU A 262 15.87 0.88 -16.19
C LEU A 262 16.21 -0.37 -15.39
N GLN A 263 15.39 -0.69 -14.39
CA GLN A 263 15.51 -1.96 -13.68
C GLN A 263 15.15 -3.15 -14.57
N SER A 264 15.84 -4.27 -14.37
CA SER A 264 15.48 -5.56 -14.99
C SER A 264 14.06 -5.98 -14.63
N TRP A 265 13.47 -6.89 -15.41
CA TRP A 265 12.14 -7.42 -15.09
C TRP A 265 12.12 -8.10 -13.72
N GLU A 266 13.15 -8.87 -13.39
CA GLU A 266 13.32 -9.56 -12.12
C GLU A 266 13.36 -8.58 -10.94
N GLU A 267 14.12 -7.50 -11.05
CA GLU A 267 14.18 -6.47 -10.00
C GLU A 267 12.83 -5.80 -9.77
N ARG A 268 12.14 -5.41 -10.85
CA ARG A 268 10.80 -4.79 -10.76
C ARG A 268 9.77 -5.75 -10.17
N GLN A 269 9.80 -7.02 -10.59
CA GLN A 269 8.94 -8.05 -10.04
C GLN A 269 9.20 -8.28 -8.56
N ASN A 270 10.47 -8.35 -8.14
CA ASN A 270 10.83 -8.55 -6.74
C ASN A 270 10.40 -7.34 -5.90
N ASP A 271 10.66 -6.12 -6.35
CA ASP A 271 10.26 -4.89 -5.64
C ASP A 271 8.71 -4.83 -5.47
N VAL A 272 7.94 -5.19 -6.50
CA VAL A 272 6.46 -5.29 -6.44
C VAL A 272 6.00 -6.33 -5.41
N VAL A 273 6.56 -7.54 -5.46
CA VAL A 273 6.16 -8.63 -4.56
C VAL A 273 6.53 -8.31 -3.12
N GLU A 274 7.72 -7.77 -2.86
CA GLU A 274 8.15 -7.35 -1.53
C GLU A 274 7.22 -6.27 -0.94
N PHE A 275 6.85 -5.29 -1.77
CA PHE A 275 5.88 -4.27 -1.39
C PHE A 275 4.53 -4.88 -1.02
N LEU A 276 3.94 -5.69 -1.90
CA LEU A 276 2.62 -6.30 -1.68
C LEU A 276 2.60 -7.22 -0.46
N ILE A 277 3.61 -8.08 -0.28
CA ILE A 277 3.74 -8.94 0.91
C ILE A 277 3.64 -8.11 2.19
N SER A 278 4.30 -6.95 2.21
CA SER A 278 4.36 -6.14 3.43
C SER A 278 3.09 -5.39 3.80
N ILE A 279 2.14 -5.23 2.87
CA ILE A 279 0.83 -4.65 3.15
C ILE A 279 -0.27 -5.70 3.19
N LEU A 280 -0.03 -6.92 2.70
CA LEU A 280 -1.02 -8.01 2.64
C LEU A 280 -0.81 -9.11 3.69
N SER A 281 0.43 -9.46 4.01
CA SER A 281 0.76 -10.63 4.82
C SER A 281 1.12 -10.24 6.25
N PHE A 282 0.25 -10.63 7.19
CA PHE A 282 0.44 -10.48 8.63
C PHE A 282 0.35 -11.86 9.26
N THR A 283 1.49 -12.53 9.40
CA THR A 283 1.56 -13.90 9.94
C THR A 283 2.20 -13.94 11.33
N GLN A 284 1.77 -14.93 12.12
CA GLN A 284 2.36 -15.33 13.39
C GLN A 284 3.38 -16.47 13.24
N THR A 285 3.46 -17.12 12.07
CA THR A 285 4.41 -18.20 11.75
C THR A 285 5.66 -17.66 11.05
N SER A 286 6.73 -18.44 10.94
CA SER A 286 7.92 -18.05 10.17
C SER A 286 7.53 -17.80 8.69
N GLN A 287 8.22 -16.85 8.05
CA GLN A 287 7.94 -16.44 6.65
C GLN A 287 7.86 -17.63 5.66
N GLU A 288 8.60 -18.71 5.94
CA GLU A 288 8.76 -19.88 5.08
C GLU A 288 7.50 -20.75 4.98
N GLU A 289 6.64 -20.81 6.00
CA GLU A 289 5.37 -21.56 5.92
C GLU A 289 4.25 -20.74 5.26
N ALA A 290 4.38 -19.41 5.29
CA ALA A 290 3.33 -18.49 4.85
C ALA A 290 3.43 -18.08 3.38
N ILE A 291 4.62 -18.16 2.77
CA ILE A 291 4.87 -17.62 1.43
C ILE A 291 5.51 -18.68 0.53
N GLN A 292 4.88 -19.00 -0.59
CA GLN A 292 5.41 -19.91 -1.60
C GLN A 292 5.49 -19.20 -2.96
N THR A 293 6.71 -19.04 -3.48
CA THR A 293 6.92 -18.49 -4.83
C THR A 293 7.18 -19.61 -5.83
N VAL A 294 6.40 -19.63 -6.91
CA VAL A 294 6.53 -20.61 -7.99
C VAL A 294 6.71 -19.84 -9.31
N PRO A 295 7.87 -19.98 -9.97
CA PRO A 295 8.05 -19.44 -11.31
C PRO A 295 7.24 -20.26 -12.32
N LEU A 296 6.67 -19.58 -13.31
CA LEU A 296 5.85 -20.15 -14.37
C LEU A 296 6.30 -19.60 -15.72
N THR A 297 6.26 -20.45 -16.73
CA THR A 297 6.37 -20.04 -18.13
C THR A 297 4.96 -19.93 -18.71
N THR A 298 4.62 -18.75 -19.23
CA THR A 298 3.34 -18.52 -19.91
C THR A 298 3.57 -18.42 -21.41
N SER A 299 2.49 -18.52 -22.20
CA SER A 299 2.56 -18.32 -23.66
C SER A 299 3.07 -16.93 -24.04
N ASN A 300 3.02 -15.95 -23.12
CA ASN A 300 3.28 -14.53 -23.37
C ASN A 300 4.52 -14.00 -22.64
N GLY A 301 5.31 -14.87 -22.00
CA GLY A 301 6.52 -14.49 -21.26
C GLY A 301 6.66 -15.16 -19.90
N ARG A 302 7.46 -14.53 -19.03
CA ARG A 302 7.72 -15.00 -17.66
C ARG A 302 6.54 -14.68 -16.75
N ALA A 303 6.25 -15.55 -15.80
CA ALA A 303 5.33 -15.24 -14.71
C ALA A 303 5.84 -15.82 -13.38
N THR A 304 5.45 -15.21 -12.27
CA THR A 304 5.71 -15.73 -10.94
C THR A 304 4.45 -15.68 -10.10
N HIS A 305 4.14 -16.80 -9.44
CA HIS A 305 3.05 -16.89 -8.48
C HIS A 305 3.60 -16.91 -7.07
N THR A 306 3.34 -15.87 -6.31
CA THR A 306 3.65 -15.78 -4.88
C THR A 306 2.38 -16.00 -4.08
N LYS A 307 2.23 -17.18 -3.49
CA LYS A 307 1.09 -17.56 -2.66
C LYS A 307 1.32 -17.12 -1.21
N LEU A 308 0.36 -16.39 -0.65
CA LEU A 308 0.30 -15.97 0.74
C LEU A 308 -0.74 -16.86 1.45
N ASN A 309 -0.28 -17.95 2.06
CA ASN A 309 -1.14 -18.96 2.67
C ASN A 309 -1.93 -18.40 3.86
N ALA A 310 -1.30 -17.53 4.67
CA ALA A 310 -1.91 -16.94 5.87
C ALA A 310 -3.19 -16.14 5.57
N CYS A 311 -3.32 -15.65 4.34
CA CYS A 311 -4.46 -14.88 3.90
C CYS A 311 -5.00 -15.33 2.55
N SER A 312 -4.79 -16.58 2.11
CA SER A 312 -5.27 -17.17 0.84
C SER A 312 -5.30 -16.20 -0.36
N ILE A 313 -4.20 -15.46 -0.57
CA ILE A 313 -3.99 -14.55 -1.71
C ILE A 313 -2.85 -15.08 -2.56
N THR A 314 -2.99 -15.04 -3.88
CA THR A 314 -1.90 -15.27 -4.83
C THR A 314 -1.58 -13.94 -5.53
N ILE A 315 -0.34 -13.51 -5.43
CA ILE A 315 0.21 -12.42 -6.24
C ILE A 315 0.78 -13.07 -7.50
N GLU A 316 0.17 -12.79 -8.64
CA GLU A 316 0.61 -13.25 -9.96
C GLU A 316 1.31 -12.07 -10.65
N CYS A 317 2.63 -12.09 -10.74
CA CYS A 317 3.37 -11.14 -11.55
C CYS A 317 3.57 -11.75 -12.93
N ALA A 318 2.94 -11.16 -13.95
CA ALA A 318 3.01 -11.63 -15.33
C ALA A 318 3.76 -10.62 -16.19
N GLU A 319 4.71 -11.08 -16.99
CA GLU A 319 5.32 -10.26 -18.03
C GLU A 319 4.28 -9.92 -19.11
N ILE A 320 4.15 -8.64 -19.43
CA ILE A 320 3.25 -8.17 -20.50
C ILE A 320 4.07 -7.57 -21.65
N GLN A 321 3.80 -8.05 -22.85
CA GLN A 321 4.45 -7.60 -24.10
C GLN A 321 3.51 -6.73 -24.96
N ASP A 322 2.24 -6.62 -24.56
CA ASP A 322 1.22 -5.81 -25.21
C ASP A 322 0.38 -5.02 -24.18
N ALA A 323 -0.54 -4.18 -24.67
CA ALA A 323 -1.37 -3.32 -23.84
C ALA A 323 -2.49 -4.05 -23.07
N PHE A 324 -2.73 -5.33 -23.34
CA PHE A 324 -3.84 -6.09 -22.78
C PHE A 324 -3.38 -7.06 -21.69
N GLY A 325 -2.27 -7.77 -21.91
CA GLY A 325 -1.74 -8.75 -20.98
C GLY A 325 -2.77 -9.84 -20.61
N PRO A 326 -2.74 -10.34 -19.36
CA PRO A 326 -3.65 -11.39 -18.91
C PRO A 326 -5.14 -11.02 -18.96
N THR A 327 -5.49 -9.73 -19.05
CA THR A 327 -6.88 -9.27 -18.98
C THR A 327 -7.75 -9.72 -20.15
N ILE A 328 -7.15 -10.20 -21.25
CA ILE A 328 -7.86 -10.77 -22.41
C ILE A 328 -7.56 -12.25 -22.62
N THR A 329 -6.76 -12.89 -21.76
CA THR A 329 -6.45 -14.32 -21.83
C THR A 329 -6.93 -15.09 -20.60
N ASP A 330 -7.17 -14.41 -19.48
CA ASP A 330 -7.84 -14.93 -18.30
C ASP A 330 -9.23 -14.29 -18.16
N GLU A 331 -10.28 -15.07 -18.40
CA GLU A 331 -11.67 -14.59 -18.29
C GLU A 331 -12.09 -14.35 -16.84
N SER A 332 -11.39 -14.95 -15.87
CA SER A 332 -11.72 -14.85 -14.43
C SER A 332 -11.46 -13.48 -13.82
N VAL A 333 -10.71 -12.62 -14.52
CA VAL A 333 -10.51 -11.21 -14.11
C VAL A 333 -11.84 -10.49 -14.13
N THR A 334 -12.18 -9.81 -13.03
CA THR A 334 -13.45 -9.07 -12.89
C THR A 334 -13.28 -7.56 -12.68
N ALA A 335 -12.11 -7.14 -12.21
CA ALA A 335 -11.77 -5.73 -12.03
C ALA A 335 -10.38 -5.41 -12.58
N LEU A 336 -10.25 -4.19 -13.12
CA LEU A 336 -9.00 -3.63 -13.60
C LEU A 336 -8.77 -2.27 -12.93
N VAL A 337 -7.63 -2.11 -12.27
CA VAL A 337 -7.21 -0.83 -11.73
C VAL A 337 -6.29 -0.12 -12.70
N VAL A 338 -6.57 1.15 -12.96
CA VAL A 338 -5.79 2.01 -13.84
C VAL A 338 -5.39 3.29 -13.11
N SER A 339 -4.30 3.90 -13.55
CA SER A 339 -3.99 5.28 -13.17
C SER A 339 -4.61 6.24 -14.19
N GLY A 340 -4.61 7.53 -13.89
CA GLY A 340 -4.97 8.56 -14.87
C GLY A 340 -4.18 8.46 -16.19
N GLU A 341 -2.93 7.97 -16.15
CA GLU A 341 -2.09 7.75 -17.34
C GLU A 341 -2.55 6.56 -18.19
N THR A 342 -3.14 5.54 -17.58
CA THR A 342 -3.53 4.28 -18.25
C THR A 342 -5.05 4.12 -18.44
N ARG A 343 -5.82 5.18 -18.19
CA ARG A 343 -7.29 5.21 -18.37
C ARG A 343 -7.75 4.71 -19.74
N SER A 344 -7.12 5.17 -20.81
CA SER A 344 -7.45 4.74 -22.18
C SER A 344 -7.14 3.26 -22.43
N GLY A 345 -6.14 2.71 -21.75
CA GLY A 345 -5.81 1.28 -21.78
C GLY A 345 -6.94 0.42 -21.20
N GLY A 346 -7.57 0.88 -20.11
CA GLY A 346 -8.73 0.20 -19.53
C GLY A 346 -9.92 0.10 -20.48
N GLN A 347 -10.19 1.16 -21.25
CA GLN A 347 -11.23 1.14 -22.29
C GLN A 347 -10.88 0.14 -23.40
N ALA A 348 -9.64 0.16 -23.90
CA ALA A 348 -9.18 -0.74 -24.95
C ALA A 348 -9.28 -2.23 -24.54
N VAL A 349 -8.98 -2.54 -23.27
CA VAL A 349 -9.18 -3.88 -22.70
C VAL A 349 -10.66 -4.29 -22.77
N ASN A 350 -11.57 -3.41 -22.36
CA ASN A 350 -13.00 -3.72 -22.38
C ASN A 350 -13.55 -3.90 -23.79
N ASP A 351 -13.14 -3.07 -24.75
CA ASP A 351 -13.50 -3.23 -26.15
C ASP A 351 -13.06 -4.61 -26.67
N LYS A 352 -11.82 -5.01 -26.36
CA LYS A 352 -11.28 -6.33 -26.74
C LYS A 352 -12.01 -7.48 -26.07
N ARG A 353 -12.42 -7.34 -24.81
CA ARG A 353 -13.20 -8.37 -24.11
C ARG A 353 -14.59 -8.52 -24.75
N VAL A 354 -15.25 -7.42 -25.10
CA VAL A 354 -16.55 -7.43 -25.80
C VAL A 354 -16.43 -8.09 -27.17
N GLU A 355 -15.39 -7.80 -27.94
CA GLU A 355 -15.10 -8.49 -29.22
C GLU A 355 -14.98 -10.01 -29.07
N LYS A 356 -14.44 -10.49 -27.94
CA LYS A 356 -14.32 -11.92 -27.62
C LYS A 356 -15.59 -12.53 -27.03
N GLY A 357 -16.64 -11.74 -26.81
CA GLY A 357 -17.88 -12.17 -26.15
C GLY A 357 -17.77 -12.29 -24.63
N TRP A 358 -16.72 -11.72 -24.01
CA TRP A 358 -16.51 -11.73 -22.57
C TRP A 358 -17.16 -10.51 -21.90
N LYS A 359 -17.49 -10.65 -20.61
CA LYS A 359 -17.98 -9.53 -19.81
C LYS A 359 -16.89 -8.46 -19.67
N ALA A 360 -17.27 -7.19 -19.85
CA ALA A 360 -16.42 -6.05 -19.53
C ALA A 360 -16.01 -6.04 -18.04
N LEU A 361 -14.79 -5.62 -17.77
CA LEU A 361 -14.24 -5.44 -16.43
C LEU A 361 -14.81 -4.17 -15.80
N GLU A 362 -15.01 -4.20 -14.49
CA GLU A 362 -15.18 -2.97 -13.72
C GLU A 362 -13.83 -2.27 -13.62
N VAL A 363 -13.75 -1.05 -14.17
CA VAL A 363 -12.51 -0.27 -14.20
C VAL A 363 -12.53 0.74 -13.06
N TYR A 364 -11.51 0.67 -12.21
CA TYR A 364 -11.31 1.57 -11.09
C TYR A 364 -10.11 2.45 -11.36
N GLU A 365 -10.29 3.76 -11.25
CA GLU A 365 -9.20 4.71 -11.44
C GLU A 365 -8.61 5.11 -10.09
N VAL A 366 -7.28 5.23 -10.06
CA VAL A 366 -6.52 5.83 -8.96
C VAL A 366 -6.07 7.20 -9.42
N ASP A 367 -6.37 8.23 -8.64
CA ASP A 367 -5.91 9.58 -8.92
C ASP A 367 -4.40 9.62 -8.65
N VAL A 368 -3.62 9.82 -9.71
CA VAL A 368 -2.16 9.88 -9.57
C VAL A 368 -1.86 11.09 -8.69
N LEU A 369 -0.87 10.96 -7.82
CA LEU A 369 -0.39 12.01 -6.93
C LEU A 369 0.03 13.25 -7.74
N ASP A 370 -0.93 14.09 -8.10
CA ASP A 370 -0.69 15.31 -8.83
C ASP A 370 -0.01 16.29 -7.88
N ALA A 371 0.99 17.02 -8.36
CA ALA A 371 1.72 18.05 -7.60
C ALA A 371 0.85 19.28 -7.24
N ARG A 372 -0.46 19.08 -7.08
CA ARG A 372 -1.51 20.05 -6.71
C ARG A 372 -1.81 20.05 -5.22
N ALA A 373 -0.91 19.54 -4.38
CA ALA A 373 -0.94 19.96 -3.00
C ALA A 373 -0.57 21.45 -3.00
N ASP A 374 -1.57 22.32 -2.87
CA ASP A 374 -1.48 23.75 -2.56
C ASP A 374 -0.83 24.02 -1.19
N LEU A 375 0.11 23.16 -0.77
CA LEU A 375 1.00 23.37 0.34
C LEU A 375 2.10 24.31 -0.16
N GLU A 376 1.79 25.61 -0.09
CA GLU A 376 2.73 26.71 -0.31
C GLU A 376 4.08 26.35 0.34
N ASN A 377 5.16 26.37 -0.47
CA ASN A 377 6.58 26.17 -0.10
C ASN A 377 7.26 24.81 -0.40
N THR A 378 6.73 23.92 -1.24
CA THR A 378 7.50 22.73 -1.69
C THR A 378 8.18 22.96 -3.06
N PRO A 379 9.51 22.75 -3.22
CA PRO A 379 10.17 22.78 -4.53
C PRO A 379 9.59 21.70 -5.45
N LYS A 380 9.03 22.09 -6.59
CA LYS A 380 8.35 21.17 -7.54
C LYS A 380 9.27 20.06 -8.08
N SER A 381 10.57 20.30 -8.19
CA SER A 381 11.55 19.32 -8.70
C SER A 381 11.71 18.11 -7.78
N ASP A 382 11.76 18.34 -6.46
CA ASP A 382 12.10 17.30 -5.47
C ASP A 382 10.88 16.44 -5.13
N PHE A 383 9.69 17.00 -5.33
CA PHE A 383 8.46 16.22 -5.30
C PHE A 383 8.34 15.31 -6.52
N ALA A 384 8.65 15.81 -7.73
CA ALA A 384 8.53 15.05 -8.97
C ALA A 384 9.44 13.80 -9.00
N THR A 385 10.66 13.88 -8.46
CA THR A 385 11.56 12.71 -8.33
C THR A 385 11.00 11.62 -7.42
N LYS A 386 10.15 11.97 -6.47
CA LYS A 386 9.53 11.02 -5.51
C LYS A 386 8.32 10.29 -6.07
N ILE A 387 7.76 10.74 -7.19
CA ILE A 387 6.51 10.22 -7.76
C ILE A 387 6.63 9.81 -9.23
N SER A 388 7.82 9.89 -9.84
CA SER A 388 8.00 9.59 -11.27
C SER A 388 9.30 8.83 -11.56
N SER A 389 9.18 7.62 -12.11
CA SER A 389 10.34 6.81 -12.56
C SER A 389 11.21 7.51 -13.59
N THR A 390 10.64 8.38 -14.43
CA THR A 390 11.43 9.16 -15.41
C THR A 390 12.32 10.19 -14.72
N ALA A 391 11.81 10.84 -13.66
CA ALA A 391 12.60 11.78 -12.89
C ALA A 391 13.71 11.07 -12.07
N ILE A 392 13.42 9.88 -11.53
CA ILE A 392 14.42 9.03 -10.85
C ILE A 392 15.56 8.65 -11.81
N ARG A 393 15.24 8.10 -12.99
CA ARG A 393 16.25 7.70 -13.97
C ARG A 393 17.07 8.87 -14.49
N LYS A 394 16.45 10.04 -14.68
CA LYS A 394 17.18 11.28 -15.01
C LYS A 394 18.21 11.62 -13.93
N GLN A 395 17.82 11.58 -12.66
CA GLN A 395 18.73 11.87 -11.54
C GLN A 395 19.87 10.86 -11.46
N MET A 396 19.61 9.57 -11.71
CA MET A 396 20.65 8.54 -11.78
C MET A 396 21.65 8.82 -12.91
N ALA A 397 21.15 9.18 -14.10
CA ALA A 397 21.98 9.54 -15.24
C ALA A 397 22.86 10.78 -14.97
N ASP A 398 22.28 11.80 -14.34
CA ASP A 398 22.99 13.03 -13.99
C ASP A 398 24.09 12.75 -12.95
N ARG A 399 23.83 11.92 -11.93
CA ARG A 399 24.83 11.50 -10.93
C ARG A 399 25.97 10.69 -11.56
N ALA A 400 25.66 9.74 -12.43
CA ALA A 400 26.67 8.91 -13.10
C ALA A 400 27.63 9.75 -13.96
N ARG A 401 27.13 10.80 -14.61
CA ARG A 401 27.95 11.75 -15.37
C ARG A 401 28.89 12.54 -14.47
N THR A 402 28.40 13.04 -13.33
CA THR A 402 29.22 13.83 -12.39
C THR A 402 30.29 12.98 -11.69
N SER A 403 30.04 11.70 -11.42
CA SER A 403 31.04 10.79 -10.84
C SER A 403 32.10 10.28 -11.82
N SER A 404 31.92 10.51 -13.12
CA SER A 404 32.86 10.13 -14.18
C SER A 404 33.81 11.28 -14.59
N LEU A 405 33.64 12.46 -13.97
CA LEU A 405 34.49 13.65 -14.09
C LEU A 405 35.34 13.78 -12.83
#